data_AF-J2TKC0-F1
#
_entry.id   AF-J2TKC0-F1
#
_cell.length_a   1.000
_cell.length_b   1.000
_cell.length_c   1.000
_cell.angle_alpha   90.00
_cell.angle_beta   90.00
_cell.angle_gamma   90.00
#
_symmetry.space_group_name_H-M   'P 1'
#
loop_
_entity.id
_entity.type
_entity.pdbx_description
1 polymer ?
#
loop_
_entity_poly.entity_id
_entity_poly.type
_entity_poly.pdbx_seq_one_letter_code
_entity_poly.pdbx_strand_id
1 'polypeptide(L)'
;MAAFVVVCEQVGLKPMLIDLAHGEQKQQPIATGWLRGTLEEAKAEAMALGQWLARAGMAVRRVKIEASVQGWERLSQPDQYFEWRGKLLLHNASALQHLCETHGARLSRNSLMGETGMRFVTLRSREPLAGFKARVAALAGQLEREGWLPLKQDSEICLHDSRESLDDGWPGSAA
;
A
#
# COMPACT_ATOMS: atom_id res chain seq x y z
N MET A 1 -19.87 -4.23 3.27
CA MET A 1 -19.04 -3.02 3.10
C MET A 1 -19.52 -1.87 3.99
N ALA A 2 -20.81 -1.52 4.01
CA ALA A 2 -21.33 -0.44 4.88
C ALA A 2 -20.97 -0.61 6.37
N ALA A 3 -21.10 -1.82 6.93
CA ALA A 3 -20.73 -2.09 8.32
C ALA A 3 -19.23 -1.85 8.60
N PHE A 4 -18.34 -2.15 7.65
CA PHE A 4 -16.90 -1.91 7.80
C PHE A 4 -16.57 -0.41 7.87
N VAL A 5 -17.21 0.39 7.02
CA VAL A 5 -17.06 1.86 7.04
C VAL A 5 -17.48 2.44 8.39
N VAL A 6 -18.68 2.08 8.86
CA VAL A 6 -19.22 2.56 10.15
C VAL A 6 -18.28 2.19 11.31
N VAL A 7 -17.82 0.94 11.35
CA VAL A 7 -16.91 0.47 12.41
C VAL A 7 -15.57 1.21 12.38
N CYS A 8 -15.01 1.52 11.19
CA CYS A 8 -13.77 2.29 11.09
C CYS A 8 -13.96 3.73 11.59
N GLU A 9 -15.04 4.39 11.19
CA GLU A 9 -15.32 5.79 11.55
C GLU A 9 -15.53 5.98 13.06
N GLN A 10 -16.11 4.99 13.75
CA GLN A 10 -16.29 5.00 15.20
C GLN A 10 -14.99 5.14 15.99
N VAL A 11 -13.87 4.71 15.43
CA VAL A 11 -12.54 4.79 16.05
C VAL A 11 -11.60 5.73 15.28
N GLY A 12 -12.14 6.59 14.42
CA GLY A 12 -11.37 7.60 13.68
C GLY A 12 -10.45 7.02 12.60
N LEU A 13 -10.69 5.80 12.14
CA LEU A 13 -9.94 5.17 11.06
C LEU A 13 -10.59 5.48 9.71
N LYS A 14 -9.76 5.73 8.71
CA LYS A 14 -10.18 5.90 7.32
C LYS A 14 -10.35 4.52 6.65
N PRO A 15 -11.55 4.15 6.19
CA PRO A 15 -11.75 2.91 5.44
C PRO A 15 -11.35 3.06 3.97
N MET A 16 -10.83 1.98 3.40
CA MET A 16 -10.57 1.81 1.96
C MET A 16 -10.88 0.37 1.55
N LEU A 17 -11.18 0.16 0.27
CA LEU A 17 -11.29 -1.17 -0.31
C LEU A 17 -10.40 -1.26 -1.54
N ILE A 18 -9.25 -1.91 -1.39
CA ILE A 18 -8.30 -2.08 -2.48
C ILE A 18 -8.69 -3.34 -3.25
N ASP A 19 -9.08 -3.16 -4.51
CA ASP A 19 -9.22 -4.26 -5.47
C ASP A 19 -7.94 -4.37 -6.29
N LEU A 20 -7.40 -5.57 -6.37
CA LEU A 20 -6.24 -5.93 -7.16
C LEU A 20 -6.66 -6.51 -8.51
N ALA A 21 -5.81 -6.35 -9.52
CA ALA A 21 -6.00 -7.01 -10.81
C ALA A 21 -5.83 -8.54 -10.71
N HIS A 22 -4.89 -9.00 -9.87
CA HIS A 22 -4.50 -10.41 -9.69
C HIS A 22 -4.25 -10.74 -8.20
N GLY A 23 -4.02 -12.02 -7.88
CA GLY A 23 -3.71 -12.49 -6.53
C GLY A 23 -4.83 -13.31 -5.86
N GLU A 24 -4.50 -14.03 -4.80
CA GLU A 24 -5.45 -14.88 -4.04
C GLU A 24 -6.49 -14.04 -3.29
N GLN A 25 -6.06 -12.92 -2.71
CA GLN A 25 -6.90 -11.99 -1.95
C GLN A 25 -7.15 -10.71 -2.75
N LYS A 26 -8.04 -10.80 -3.76
CA LYS A 26 -8.31 -9.70 -4.70
C LYS A 26 -8.91 -8.45 -4.06
N GLN A 27 -9.67 -8.62 -2.98
CA GLN A 27 -10.31 -7.51 -2.27
C GLN A 27 -9.72 -7.38 -0.89
N GLN A 28 -9.18 -6.21 -0.59
CA GLN A 28 -8.52 -5.93 0.68
C GLN A 28 -9.19 -4.71 1.33
N PRO A 29 -10.12 -4.91 2.28
CA PRO A 29 -10.58 -3.86 3.16
C PRO A 29 -9.41 -3.41 4.05
N ILE A 30 -9.12 -2.12 4.05
CA ILE A 30 -8.01 -1.52 4.81
C ILE A 30 -8.57 -0.41 5.68
N ALA A 31 -8.23 -0.41 6.97
CA ALA A 31 -8.50 0.68 7.91
C ALA A 31 -7.17 1.39 8.20
N THR A 32 -7.11 2.70 7.95
CA THR A 32 -5.87 3.49 8.08
C THR A 32 -6.04 4.59 9.12
N GLY A 33 -5.06 4.74 10.00
CA GLY A 33 -5.01 5.82 11.00
C GLY A 33 -3.63 6.46 11.05
N TRP A 34 -3.55 7.64 11.67
CA TRP A 34 -2.29 8.32 11.93
C TRP A 34 -2.00 8.28 13.41
N LEU A 35 -0.83 7.77 13.77
CA LEU A 35 -0.35 7.68 15.14
C LEU A 35 0.88 8.57 15.32
N ARG A 36 1.11 9.03 16.55
CA ARG A 36 2.33 9.75 16.93
C ARG A 36 2.96 9.02 18.10
N GLY A 37 4.26 8.77 18.00
CA GLY A 37 5.01 8.08 19.04
C GLY A 37 6.18 7.31 18.46
N THR A 38 6.77 6.49 19.31
CA THR A 38 7.79 5.50 18.95
C THR A 38 7.17 4.36 18.16
N LEU A 39 8.01 3.55 17.49
CA LEU A 39 7.56 2.34 16.80
C LEU A 39 6.85 1.37 17.74
N GLU A 40 7.32 1.21 18.98
CA GLU A 40 6.71 0.31 19.96
C GLU A 40 5.33 0.81 20.42
N GLU A 41 5.17 2.11 20.65
CA GLU A 41 3.85 2.70 20.95
C GLU A 41 2.88 2.53 19.78
N ALA A 42 3.33 2.83 18.56
CA ALA A 42 2.52 2.65 17.35
C ALA A 42 2.13 1.18 17.14
N LYS A 43 3.02 0.22 17.45
CA LYS A 43 2.73 -1.22 17.43
C LYS A 43 1.68 -1.59 18.45
N ALA A 44 1.85 -1.17 19.70
CA ALA A 44 0.89 -1.47 20.75
C ALA A 44 -0.50 -0.93 20.42
N GLU A 45 -0.58 0.32 19.93
CA GLU A 45 -1.84 0.95 19.56
C GLU A 45 -2.48 0.31 18.32
N ALA A 46 -1.71 0.03 17.27
CA ALA A 46 -2.23 -0.66 16.08
C ALA A 46 -2.77 -2.05 16.42
N MET A 47 -2.11 -2.78 17.32
CA MET A 47 -2.59 -4.08 17.80
C MET A 47 -3.85 -3.95 18.65
N ALA A 48 -3.95 -2.93 19.51
CA ALA A 48 -5.14 -2.65 20.30
C ALA A 48 -6.35 -2.28 19.41
N LEU A 49 -6.14 -1.44 18.39
CA LEU A 49 -7.14 -1.15 17.36
C LEU A 49 -7.54 -2.41 16.60
N GLY A 50 -6.58 -3.26 16.25
CA GLY A 50 -6.86 -4.54 15.59
C GLY A 50 -7.75 -5.46 16.43
N GLN A 51 -7.50 -5.54 17.73
CA GLN A 51 -8.35 -6.29 18.68
C GLN A 51 -9.73 -5.66 18.85
N TRP A 52 -9.83 -4.33 18.82
CA TRP A 52 -11.11 -3.63 18.87
C TRP A 52 -11.95 -3.94 17.62
N LEU A 53 -11.35 -3.85 16.42
CA LEU A 53 -11.99 -4.21 15.16
C LEU A 53 -12.46 -5.68 15.17
N ALA A 54 -11.62 -6.59 15.66
CA ALA A 54 -11.99 -8.00 15.79
C ALA A 54 -13.20 -8.22 16.70
N ARG A 55 -13.28 -7.51 17.85
CA ARG A 55 -14.45 -7.55 18.74
C ARG A 55 -15.70 -6.95 18.11
N ALA A 56 -15.55 -6.00 17.20
CA ALA A 56 -16.63 -5.45 16.38
C ALA A 56 -17.02 -6.34 15.17
N GLY A 57 -16.49 -7.56 15.08
CA GLY A 57 -16.80 -8.52 14.02
C GLY A 57 -15.93 -8.38 12.76
N MET A 58 -14.88 -7.56 12.78
CA MET A 58 -13.96 -7.34 11.66
C MET A 58 -12.64 -8.07 11.91
N ALA A 59 -12.50 -9.29 11.39
CA ALA A 59 -11.28 -10.08 11.57
C ALA A 59 -10.06 -9.39 10.92
N VAL A 60 -9.07 -9.01 11.72
CA VAL A 60 -7.84 -8.38 11.25
C VAL A 60 -6.82 -9.44 10.86
N ARG A 61 -6.40 -9.44 9.59
CA ARG A 61 -5.49 -10.44 9.02
C ARG A 61 -4.04 -9.98 8.90
N ARG A 62 -3.82 -8.66 8.94
CA ARG A 62 -2.52 -8.00 8.76
C ARG A 62 -2.57 -6.64 9.43
N VAL A 63 -1.45 -6.24 10.03
CA VAL A 63 -1.20 -4.92 10.59
C VAL A 63 0.09 -4.42 9.95
N LYS A 64 0.02 -3.22 9.38
CA LYS A 64 1.18 -2.52 8.83
C LYS A 64 1.42 -1.24 9.60
N ILE A 65 2.69 -0.92 9.84
CA ILE A 65 3.12 0.36 10.37
C ILE A 65 4.10 0.96 9.39
N GLU A 66 3.80 2.18 8.97
CA GLU A 66 4.53 2.88 7.93
C GLU A 66 4.96 4.25 8.47
N ALA A 67 6.08 4.74 7.95
CA ALA A 67 6.57 6.08 8.22
C ALA A 67 7.03 6.74 6.92
N SER A 68 7.19 8.07 6.95
CA SER A 68 7.87 8.79 5.87
C SER A 68 9.28 8.23 5.67
N VAL A 69 9.74 8.19 4.42
CA VAL A 69 11.14 7.83 4.08
C VAL A 69 12.16 8.85 4.60
N GLN A 70 11.74 10.01 5.09
CA GLN A 70 12.64 11.04 5.62
C GLN A 70 13.44 10.51 6.82
N GLY A 71 14.77 10.66 6.78
CA GLY A 71 15.69 10.19 7.82
C GLY A 71 16.11 8.72 7.69
N TRP A 72 15.64 8.01 6.66
CA TRP A 72 16.01 6.62 6.39
C TRP A 72 16.92 6.53 5.17
N GLU A 73 18.10 5.93 5.31
CA GLU A 73 18.99 5.68 4.15
C GLU A 73 19.01 4.21 3.74
N ARG A 74 18.77 3.32 4.70
CA ARG A 74 18.78 1.87 4.54
C ARG A 74 17.78 1.22 5.48
N LEU A 75 17.39 0.02 5.12
CA LEU A 75 16.58 -0.85 5.97
C LEU A 75 17.46 -1.37 7.11
N SER A 76 16.89 -1.46 8.29
CA SER A 76 17.59 -1.95 9.49
C SER A 76 17.15 -3.36 9.88
N GLN A 77 16.01 -3.82 9.37
CA GLN A 77 15.45 -5.14 9.64
C GLN A 77 15.02 -5.83 8.33
N PRO A 78 15.03 -7.18 8.26
CA PRO A 78 14.65 -7.92 7.05
C PRO A 78 13.18 -7.78 6.63
N ASP A 79 12.29 -7.50 7.59
CA ASP A 79 10.85 -7.31 7.37
C ASP A 79 10.50 -5.90 6.89
N GLN A 80 11.49 -5.00 6.83
CA GLN A 80 11.29 -3.64 6.32
C GLN A 80 11.40 -3.60 4.80
N TYR A 81 10.71 -2.64 4.21
CA TYR A 81 10.82 -2.33 2.78
C TYR A 81 10.38 -0.89 2.54
N PHE A 82 10.91 -0.29 1.48
CA PHE A 82 10.37 0.97 0.97
C PHE A 82 9.18 0.68 0.06
N GLU A 83 8.17 1.54 0.11
CA GLU A 83 6.99 1.50 -0.75
C GLU A 83 6.76 2.89 -1.36
N TRP A 84 6.55 2.94 -2.67
CA TRP A 84 6.07 4.12 -3.38
C TRP A 84 4.67 3.84 -3.90
N ARG A 85 3.78 4.83 -3.79
CA ARG A 85 2.41 4.76 -4.29
C ARG A 85 2.09 5.97 -5.15
N GLY A 86 1.71 5.74 -6.41
CA GLY A 86 1.20 6.77 -7.32
C GLY A 86 -0.29 6.59 -7.59
N LYS A 87 -1.10 7.64 -7.45
CA LYS A 87 -2.51 7.70 -7.87
C LYS A 87 -2.60 8.36 -9.25
N LEU A 88 -3.22 7.69 -10.21
CA LEU A 88 -3.33 8.16 -11.60
C LEU A 88 -4.72 7.93 -12.19
N LEU A 89 -5.03 8.66 -13.26
CA LEU A 89 -6.23 8.46 -14.06
C LEU A 89 -6.00 7.38 -15.13
N LEU A 90 -6.89 6.40 -15.19
CA LEU A 90 -6.85 5.29 -16.13
C LEU A 90 -7.48 5.68 -17.46
N HIS A 91 -6.72 5.46 -18.54
CA HIS A 91 -7.25 5.51 -19.91
C HIS A 91 -7.04 4.18 -20.67
N ASN A 92 -5.99 3.40 -20.35
CA ASN A 92 -5.77 2.06 -20.91
C ASN A 92 -5.27 1.10 -19.83
N ALA A 93 -6.12 0.15 -19.44
CA ALA A 93 -5.82 -0.80 -18.35
C ALA A 93 -4.73 -1.79 -18.71
N SER A 94 -4.74 -2.33 -19.92
CA SER A 94 -3.79 -3.37 -20.34
C SER A 94 -2.38 -2.80 -20.47
N ALA A 95 -2.24 -1.62 -21.08
CA ALA A 95 -0.95 -0.99 -21.25
C ALA A 95 -0.33 -0.60 -19.89
N LEU A 96 -1.14 -0.02 -18.99
CA LEU A 96 -0.68 0.34 -17.66
C LEU A 96 -0.29 -0.89 -16.83
N GLN A 97 -1.08 -1.97 -16.89
CA GLN A 97 -0.77 -3.23 -16.22
C GLN A 97 0.59 -3.77 -16.67
N HIS A 98 0.83 -3.81 -17.99
CA HIS A 98 2.09 -4.29 -18.55
C HIS A 98 3.29 -3.42 -18.14
N LEU A 99 3.13 -2.09 -18.15
CA LEU A 99 4.16 -1.17 -17.64
C LEU A 99 4.45 -1.44 -16.17
N CYS A 100 3.42 -1.57 -15.32
CA CYS A 100 3.60 -1.87 -13.92
C CYS A 100 4.38 -3.18 -13.72
N GLU A 101 4.01 -4.26 -14.41
CA GLU A 101 4.69 -5.56 -14.35
C GLU A 101 6.17 -5.46 -14.76
N THR A 102 6.47 -4.71 -15.83
CA THR A 102 7.84 -4.47 -16.32
C THR A 102 8.74 -3.83 -15.25
N HIS A 103 8.17 -2.96 -14.41
CA HIS A 103 8.89 -2.30 -13.32
C HIS A 103 8.79 -3.03 -11.97
N GLY A 104 8.12 -4.19 -11.91
CA GLY A 104 7.82 -4.88 -10.66
C GLY A 104 6.86 -4.09 -9.74
N ALA A 105 6.06 -3.20 -10.33
CA ALA A 105 5.02 -2.44 -9.64
C ALA A 105 3.66 -3.11 -9.79
N ARG A 106 2.71 -2.69 -8.95
CA ARG A 106 1.40 -3.32 -8.78
C ARG A 106 0.29 -2.34 -9.06
N LEU A 107 -0.67 -2.74 -9.89
CA LEU A 107 -1.85 -1.94 -10.19
C LEU A 107 -3.02 -2.36 -9.29
N SER A 108 -3.70 -1.37 -8.70
CA SER A 108 -4.92 -1.58 -7.91
C SER A 108 -5.90 -0.42 -8.08
N ARG A 109 -7.11 -0.57 -7.54
CA ARG A 109 -8.12 0.50 -7.47
C ARG A 109 -8.77 0.55 -6.10
N ASN A 110 -9.22 1.72 -5.68
CA ASN A 110 -10.08 1.84 -4.49
C ASN A 110 -11.56 1.76 -4.91
N SER A 111 -12.21 0.63 -4.68
CA SER A 111 -13.62 0.42 -5.06
C SER A 111 -14.63 0.95 -4.05
N LEU A 112 -14.18 1.41 -2.88
CA LEU A 112 -15.06 1.97 -1.86
C LEU A 112 -15.68 3.32 -2.29
N MET A 113 -14.90 4.16 -2.98
CA MET A 113 -15.27 5.55 -3.31
C MET A 113 -15.90 5.70 -4.70
N GLY A 114 -16.19 4.61 -5.41
CA GLY A 114 -16.77 4.67 -6.76
C GLY A 114 -15.90 5.35 -7.82
N GLU A 115 -14.61 5.59 -7.54
CA GLU A 115 -13.65 6.22 -8.46
C GLU A 115 -13.20 5.22 -9.55
N THR A 116 -14.10 4.86 -10.47
CA THR A 116 -13.87 3.82 -11.49
C THR A 116 -12.68 4.11 -12.41
N GLY A 117 -12.39 5.39 -12.64
CA GLY A 117 -11.26 5.85 -13.45
C GLY A 117 -9.93 5.97 -12.70
N MET A 118 -9.88 5.81 -11.38
CA MET A 118 -8.63 5.99 -10.63
C MET A 118 -7.91 4.67 -10.41
N ARG A 119 -6.58 4.69 -10.53
CA ARG A 119 -5.72 3.55 -10.21
C ARG A 119 -4.58 3.97 -9.29
N PHE A 120 -4.12 3.01 -8.51
CA PHE A 120 -2.93 3.12 -7.69
C PHE A 120 -1.86 2.18 -8.25
N VAL A 121 -0.66 2.72 -8.40
CA VAL A 121 0.55 1.96 -8.73
C VAL A 121 1.40 1.88 -7.48
N THR A 122 1.72 0.68 -7.02
CA THR A 122 2.52 0.44 -5.83
C THR A 122 3.83 -0.25 -6.22
N LEU A 123 4.97 0.35 -5.87
CA LEU A 123 6.29 -0.23 -6.07
C LEU A 123 6.94 -0.49 -4.71
N ARG A 124 7.41 -1.71 -4.46
CA ARG A 124 8.20 -2.04 -3.27
C ARG A 124 9.65 -2.32 -3.62
N SER A 125 10.55 -1.97 -2.71
CA SER A 125 11.96 -2.36 -2.81
C SER A 125 12.59 -2.60 -1.45
N ARG A 126 13.48 -3.59 -1.41
CA ARG A 126 14.37 -3.89 -0.29
C ARG A 126 15.79 -3.32 -0.47
N GLU A 127 16.01 -2.59 -1.54
CA GLU A 127 17.29 -1.92 -1.78
C GLU A 127 17.49 -0.75 -0.80
N PRO A 128 18.73 -0.28 -0.63
CA PRO A 128 18.99 1.01 0.01
C PRO A 128 18.17 2.14 -0.64
N LEU A 129 17.91 3.22 0.11
CA LEU A 129 17.03 4.30 -0.33
C LEU A 129 17.39 4.85 -1.71
N ALA A 130 18.69 4.94 -2.03
CA ALA A 130 19.16 5.37 -3.33
C ALA A 130 18.69 4.47 -4.49
N GLY A 131 18.76 3.14 -4.32
CA GLY A 131 18.27 2.17 -5.30
C GLY A 131 16.75 2.21 -5.45
N PHE A 132 16.03 2.28 -4.33
CA PHE A 132 14.58 2.49 -4.34
C PHE A 132 14.20 3.78 -5.09
N LYS A 133 14.85 4.91 -4.80
CA LYS A 133 14.61 6.19 -5.50
C LYS A 133 14.90 6.10 -6.99
N ALA A 134 15.96 5.40 -7.40
CA ALA A 134 16.27 5.19 -8.81
C ALA A 134 15.16 4.39 -9.52
N ARG A 135 14.64 3.33 -8.88
CA ARG A 135 13.51 2.55 -9.41
C ARG A 135 12.22 3.37 -9.49
N VAL A 136 11.93 4.18 -8.47
CA VAL A 136 10.80 5.12 -8.49
C VAL A 136 10.94 6.10 -9.65
N ALA A 137 12.12 6.71 -9.83
CA ALA A 137 12.36 7.64 -10.93
C ALA A 137 12.21 6.98 -12.31
N ALA A 138 12.69 5.74 -12.47
CA ALA A 138 12.54 4.98 -13.71
C ALA A 138 11.06 4.71 -14.02
N LEU A 139 10.29 4.23 -13.03
CA LEU A 139 8.85 3.96 -13.18
C LEU A 139 8.06 5.25 -13.44
N ALA A 140 8.24 6.27 -12.61
CA ALA A 140 7.53 7.54 -12.75
C ALA A 140 7.84 8.23 -14.08
N GLY A 141 9.11 8.20 -14.53
CA GLY A 141 9.50 8.74 -15.82
C GLY A 141 8.91 7.96 -17.00
N GLN A 142 8.76 6.64 -16.91
CA GLN A 142 8.09 5.84 -17.94
C GLN A 142 6.59 6.14 -17.96
N LEU A 143 5.94 6.20 -16.79
CA LEU A 143 4.53 6.59 -16.66
C LEU A 143 4.26 7.94 -17.32
N GLU A 144 5.10 8.95 -17.05
CA GLU A 144 4.99 10.28 -17.65
C GLU A 144 5.17 10.26 -19.17
N ARG A 145 6.18 9.56 -19.69
CA ARG A 145 6.41 9.42 -21.14
C ARG A 145 5.22 8.77 -21.87
N GLU A 146 4.52 7.86 -21.20
CA GLU A 146 3.34 7.18 -21.75
C GLU A 146 2.02 7.91 -21.42
N GLY A 147 2.09 9.11 -20.83
CA GLY A 147 0.92 9.98 -20.59
C GLY A 147 0.14 9.67 -19.30
N TRP A 148 0.69 8.86 -18.39
CA TRP A 148 0.14 8.64 -17.05
C TRP A 148 0.83 9.54 -16.01
N LEU A 149 0.39 10.80 -15.93
CA LEU A 149 0.85 11.72 -14.89
C LEU A 149 0.23 11.36 -13.52
N PRO A 150 1.04 11.08 -12.47
CA PRO A 150 0.51 10.86 -11.13
C PRO A 150 -0.16 12.13 -10.60
N LEU A 151 -1.44 12.02 -10.22
CA LEU A 151 -2.20 13.09 -9.54
C LEU A 151 -1.72 13.29 -8.11
N LYS A 152 -1.26 12.21 -7.49
CA LYS A 152 -0.66 12.18 -6.16
C LYS A 152 0.38 11.07 -6.12
N GLN A 153 1.47 11.28 -5.40
CA GLN A 153 2.42 10.22 -5.09
C GLN A 153 3.03 10.42 -3.71
N ASP A 154 3.31 9.32 -3.02
CA ASP A 154 3.94 9.30 -1.70
C ASP A 154 4.95 8.13 -1.64
N SER A 155 6.02 8.31 -0.84
CA SER A 155 6.98 7.26 -0.51
C SER A 155 7.05 7.06 0.99
N GLU A 156 6.99 5.81 1.44
CA GLU A 156 7.02 5.40 2.84
C GLU A 156 8.00 4.24 3.04
N ILE A 157 8.42 4.04 4.29
CA ILE A 157 9.06 2.82 4.74
C ILE A 157 8.05 2.03 5.58
N CYS A 158 7.90 0.73 5.27
CA CYS A 158 7.19 -0.19 6.15
C CYS A 158 8.13 -0.63 7.26
N LEU A 159 7.78 -0.29 8.50
CA LEU A 159 8.55 -0.59 9.71
C LEU A 159 8.12 -1.89 10.38
N HIS A 160 6.88 -2.32 10.12
CA HIS A 160 6.32 -3.57 10.59
C HIS A 160 5.22 -4.04 9.65
N ASP A 161 5.25 -5.31 9.29
CA ASP A 161 4.19 -5.97 8.52
C ASP A 161 3.93 -7.36 9.10
N SER A 162 2.78 -7.54 9.77
CA SER A 162 2.52 -8.80 10.45
C SER A 162 2.20 -9.97 9.51
N ARG A 163 1.96 -9.71 8.21
CA ARG A 163 1.61 -10.76 7.24
C ARG A 163 1.81 -10.33 5.79
N GLU A 164 3.06 -10.18 5.38
CA GLU A 164 3.40 -9.84 3.98
C GLU A 164 2.90 -10.91 2.99
N SER A 165 2.87 -12.18 3.38
CA SER A 165 2.41 -13.31 2.56
C SER A 165 0.94 -13.24 2.12
N LEU A 166 0.14 -12.31 2.64
CA LEU A 166 -1.18 -12.02 2.03
C LEU A 166 -1.05 -11.50 0.59
N ASP A 167 0.15 -11.07 0.21
CA ASP A 167 0.48 -10.63 -1.13
C ASP A 167 1.19 -11.72 -1.96
N ASP A 168 1.15 -12.99 -1.53
CA ASP A 168 1.72 -14.13 -2.28
C ASP A 168 0.87 -14.48 -3.52
N GLY A 169 1.53 -15.02 -4.55
CA GLY A 169 0.92 -15.35 -5.86
C GLY A 169 0.90 -14.18 -6.84
N TRP A 170 1.75 -13.17 -6.62
CA TRP A 170 1.78 -11.92 -7.37
C TRP A 170 3.09 -11.82 -8.17
N PRO A 171 3.11 -11.27 -9.39
CA PRO A 171 4.36 -11.00 -10.09
C PRO A 171 5.26 -10.09 -9.23
N GLY A 172 6.52 -10.50 -9.02
CA GLY A 172 7.46 -9.78 -8.14
C GLY A 172 7.31 -10.05 -6.64
N SER A 173 6.53 -11.06 -6.23
CA SER A 173 6.55 -11.59 -4.85
C SER A 173 7.69 -12.59 -4.59
N ALA A 174 8.65 -12.71 -5.51
CA ALA A 174 9.82 -13.56 -5.29
C ALA A 174 10.79 -12.85 -4.32
N ALA A 175 11.17 -13.61 -3.30
CA ALA A 175 12.07 -13.31 -2.18
C ALA A 175 13.29 -12.44 -2.54
#